data_AF-A0A9P8UQ68-F1
#
_entry.id   AF-A0A9P8UQ68-F1
#
_cell.length_a   1.000
_cell.length_b   1.000
_cell.length_c   1.000
_cell.angle_alpha   90.00
_cell.angle_beta   90.00
_cell.angle_gamma   90.00
#
_symmetry.space_group_name_H-M   'P 1'
#
loop_
_entity.id
_entity.type
_entity.pdbx_description
1 polymer ?
#
loop_
_entity_poly.entity_id
_entity_poly.type
_entity_poly.pdbx_seq_one_letter_code
_entity_poly.pdbx_strand_id
1 'polypeptide(L)'
;MAPKGKQEEKKKAPSTGAKALEDKTFGMKNKKGGAAQKQIKQIQSSMSNSVEAKKKQAAQEQKAREKKAQEDAQREAALLLNKPAQIQKVPFGVDPKTVVCIFYKKGDCEKGKKCKFSHDLSVERKTEKKNLYTDVRAEEEEKKKAETSADWDEEKLRKVVMSKKGNQQTSTDKVCKFFVSAIEDGKYGWFWVCPNGGDQCKYKHALPPG
;
A
#
# COMPACT_ATOMS: atom_id res chain seq x y z
N MET A 1 -14.24 33.58 38.21
CA MET A 1 -15.49 33.97 37.53
C MET A 1 -15.74 33.03 36.37
N ALA A 2 -17.01 32.70 36.13
CA ALA A 2 -17.60 31.73 35.18
C ALA A 2 -17.62 30.24 35.63
N PRO A 3 -18.79 29.56 35.53
CA PRO A 3 -19.27 28.66 36.58
C PRO A 3 -19.42 27.19 36.15
N LYS A 4 -19.40 26.31 37.16
CA LYS A 4 -19.71 24.87 37.06
C LYS A 4 -21.17 24.65 36.66
N GLY A 5 -21.40 24.13 35.45
CA GLY A 5 -22.70 23.67 34.98
C GLY A 5 -23.09 22.32 35.59
N LYS A 6 -24.19 22.31 36.35
CA LYS A 6 -24.92 21.11 36.78
C LYS A 6 -25.37 20.31 35.56
N GLN A 7 -24.93 19.06 35.44
CA GLN A 7 -25.58 18.09 34.57
C GLN A 7 -26.73 17.44 35.34
N GLU A 8 -27.94 17.65 34.82
CA GLU A 8 -29.19 17.00 35.20
C GLU A 8 -29.06 15.47 35.20
N GLU A 9 -29.38 14.85 36.33
CA GLU A 9 -29.74 13.44 36.41
C GLU A 9 -30.98 13.18 35.55
N LYS A 10 -30.78 12.63 34.36
CA LYS A 10 -31.85 11.95 33.61
C LYS A 10 -32.33 10.76 34.45
N LYS A 11 -33.43 10.96 35.16
CA LYS A 11 -34.26 9.91 35.79
C LYS A 11 -34.50 8.80 34.75
N LYS A 12 -33.84 7.65 34.94
CA LYS A 12 -34.07 6.46 34.12
C LYS A 12 -35.52 6.02 34.31
N ALA A 13 -36.27 5.97 33.21
CA ALA A 13 -37.61 5.39 33.18
C ALA A 13 -37.58 3.98 33.77
N PRO A 14 -38.56 3.59 34.62
CA PRO A 14 -38.62 2.26 35.18
C PRO A 14 -38.70 1.23 34.07
N SER A 15 -37.82 0.22 34.14
CA SER A 15 -37.74 -0.86 33.16
C SER A 15 -39.08 -1.59 33.05
N THR A 16 -39.40 -2.09 31.86
CA THR A 16 -40.64 -2.82 31.56
C THR A 16 -40.93 -3.98 32.53
N GLY A 17 -39.89 -4.57 33.14
CA GLY A 17 -40.04 -5.58 34.19
C GLY A 17 -40.55 -5.05 35.53
N ALA A 18 -40.22 -3.81 35.92
CA ALA A 18 -40.74 -3.19 37.14
C ALA A 18 -42.24 -2.90 37.03
N LYS A 19 -42.69 -2.44 35.85
CA LYS A 19 -44.12 -2.22 35.56
C LYS A 19 -44.93 -3.52 35.57
N ALA A 20 -44.39 -4.62 35.03
CA ALA A 20 -45.03 -5.93 35.06
C ALA A 20 -45.12 -6.54 36.47
N LEU A 21 -44.18 -6.18 37.36
CA LEU A 21 -44.19 -6.58 38.77
C LEU A 21 -45.21 -5.75 39.57
N GLU A 22 -45.32 -4.46 39.28
CA GLU A 22 -46.29 -3.57 39.90
C GLU A 22 -47.72 -3.97 39.53
N ASP A 23 -47.99 -4.27 38.26
CA ASP A 23 -49.31 -4.66 37.76
C ASP A 23 -49.80 -6.01 38.33
N LYS A 24 -48.91 -7.03 38.38
CA LYS A 24 -49.21 -8.33 39.02
C LYS A 24 -49.36 -8.28 40.53
N THR A 25 -48.87 -7.22 41.19
CA THR A 25 -48.97 -7.05 42.64
C THR A 25 -49.97 -5.97 43.06
N PHE A 26 -50.54 -5.21 42.11
CA PHE A 26 -51.40 -4.05 42.36
C PHE A 26 -52.71 -4.44 43.07
N GLY A 27 -53.38 -5.50 42.62
CA GLY A 27 -54.65 -5.96 43.21
C GLY A 27 -54.54 -6.67 44.57
N MET A 28 -53.35 -7.19 44.91
CA MET A 28 -53.12 -7.93 46.17
C MET A 28 -52.55 -7.05 47.29
N LYS A 29 -52.08 -5.83 46.98
CA LYS A 29 -51.58 -4.86 47.96
C LYS A 29 -52.67 -4.18 48.80
N ASN A 30 -53.92 -4.13 48.30
CA ASN A 30 -55.05 -3.53 49.03
C ASN A 30 -55.74 -4.52 50.01
N LYS A 31 -55.32 -5.80 50.02
CA LYS A 31 -55.86 -6.85 50.90
C LYS A 31 -54.88 -7.08 52.05
N LYS A 32 -55.14 -6.48 53.21
CA LYS A 32 -54.29 -6.51 54.44
C LYS A 32 -54.29 -7.88 55.15
N GLY A 33 -54.07 -8.97 54.41
CA GLY A 33 -54.02 -10.34 54.93
C GLY A 33 -52.64 -10.98 54.78
N GLY A 34 -52.13 -11.64 55.82
CA GLY A 34 -50.79 -12.26 55.83
C GLY A 34 -50.55 -13.28 54.71
N ALA A 35 -51.61 -13.91 54.18
CA ALA A 35 -51.54 -14.81 53.02
C ALA A 35 -51.20 -14.05 51.71
N ALA A 36 -51.79 -12.88 51.47
CA ALA A 36 -51.53 -12.06 50.30
C ALA A 36 -50.08 -11.51 50.30
N GLN A 37 -49.58 -11.14 51.48
CA GLN A 37 -48.21 -10.64 51.64
C GLN A 37 -47.14 -11.72 51.41
N LYS A 38 -47.41 -12.98 51.80
CA LYS A 38 -46.55 -14.13 51.48
C LYS A 38 -46.51 -14.40 49.97
N GLN A 39 -47.64 -14.33 49.28
CA GLN A 39 -47.73 -14.53 47.84
C GLN A 39 -47.00 -13.43 47.05
N ILE A 40 -47.08 -12.17 47.49
CA ILE A 40 -46.33 -11.04 46.91
C ILE A 40 -44.81 -11.26 47.07
N LYS A 41 -44.35 -11.67 48.26
CA LYS A 41 -42.93 -12.00 48.49
C LYS A 41 -42.44 -13.13 47.59
N GLN A 42 -43.23 -14.19 47.42
CA GLN A 42 -42.88 -15.33 46.57
C GLN A 42 -42.78 -14.94 45.09
N ILE A 43 -43.68 -14.09 44.60
CA ILE A 43 -43.65 -13.55 43.22
C ILE A 43 -42.45 -12.60 43.01
N GLN A 44 -42.11 -11.78 44.02
CA GLN A 44 -40.92 -10.93 43.96
C GLN A 44 -39.61 -11.73 43.97
N SER A 45 -39.52 -12.79 44.77
CA SER A 45 -38.33 -13.66 44.83
C SER A 45 -38.14 -14.50 43.57
N SER A 46 -39.22 -14.97 42.92
CA SER A 46 -39.11 -15.74 41.68
C SER A 46 -38.67 -14.87 40.50
N MET A 47 -39.15 -13.62 40.43
CA MET A 47 -38.80 -12.68 39.36
C MET A 47 -37.36 -12.14 39.51
N SER A 48 -36.92 -11.82 40.72
CA SER A 48 -35.56 -11.32 40.99
C SER A 48 -34.49 -12.36 40.66
N ASN A 49 -34.67 -13.62 41.09
CA ASN A 49 -33.78 -14.73 40.76
C ASN A 49 -33.67 -14.98 39.24
N SER A 50 -34.76 -14.81 38.49
CA SER A 50 -34.76 -14.97 37.02
C SER A 50 -33.98 -13.87 36.30
N VAL A 51 -34.08 -12.62 36.77
CA VAL A 51 -33.35 -11.47 36.20
C VAL A 51 -31.87 -11.54 36.54
N GLU A 52 -31.50 -11.94 37.75
CA GLU A 52 -30.10 -12.13 38.16
C GLU A 52 -29.43 -13.30 37.42
N ALA A 53 -30.15 -14.39 37.19
CA ALA A 53 -29.66 -15.49 36.36
C ALA A 53 -29.38 -15.04 34.92
N LYS A 54 -30.30 -14.29 34.28
CA LYS A 54 -30.10 -13.73 32.94
C LYS A 54 -28.95 -12.73 32.87
N LYS A 55 -28.78 -11.89 33.89
CA LYS A 55 -27.69 -10.90 33.95
C LYS A 55 -26.32 -11.57 34.15
N LYS A 56 -26.24 -12.64 34.94
CA LYS A 56 -25.02 -13.46 35.10
C LYS A 56 -24.66 -14.20 33.81
N GLN A 57 -25.64 -14.78 33.11
CA GLN A 57 -25.43 -15.42 31.82
C GLN A 57 -24.92 -14.44 30.76
N ALA A 58 -25.55 -13.27 30.62
CA ALA A 58 -25.09 -12.23 29.69
C ALA A 58 -23.67 -11.71 30.02
N ALA A 59 -23.33 -11.57 31.30
CA ALA A 59 -21.98 -11.16 31.71
C ALA A 59 -20.92 -12.24 31.47
N GLN A 60 -21.28 -13.53 31.62
CA GLN A 60 -20.40 -14.65 31.28
C GLN A 60 -20.16 -14.75 29.77
N GLU A 61 -21.20 -14.55 28.96
CA GLU A 61 -21.10 -14.56 27.50
C GLU A 61 -20.25 -13.38 26.98
N GLN A 62 -20.40 -12.19 27.56
CA GLN A 62 -19.55 -11.03 27.24
C GLN A 62 -18.08 -11.28 27.59
N LYS A 63 -17.78 -11.84 28.77
CA LYS A 63 -16.41 -12.19 29.17
C LYS A 63 -15.81 -13.29 28.29
N ALA A 64 -16.60 -14.28 27.89
CA ALA A 64 -16.16 -15.32 26.97
C ALA A 64 -15.84 -14.74 25.59
N ARG A 65 -16.64 -13.79 25.10
CA ARG A 65 -16.40 -13.09 23.84
C ARG A 65 -15.16 -12.20 23.89
N GLU A 66 -14.94 -11.46 24.97
CA GLU A 66 -13.73 -10.64 25.15
C GLU A 66 -12.48 -11.51 25.28
N LYS A 67 -12.53 -12.62 26.04
CA LYS A 67 -11.39 -13.53 26.16
C LYS A 67 -11.03 -14.15 24.80
N LYS A 68 -12.03 -14.57 24.02
CA LYS A 68 -11.81 -15.08 22.66
C LYS A 68 -11.23 -14.00 21.74
N ALA A 69 -11.74 -12.77 21.81
CA ALA A 69 -11.19 -11.65 21.03
C ALA A 69 -9.74 -11.32 21.43
N GLN A 70 -9.40 -11.42 22.72
CA GLN A 70 -8.03 -11.23 23.20
C GLN A 70 -7.10 -12.37 22.77
N GLU A 71 -7.55 -13.63 22.84
CA GLU A 71 -6.78 -14.78 22.38
C GLU A 71 -6.55 -14.74 20.86
N ASP A 72 -7.56 -14.35 20.08
CA ASP A 72 -7.44 -14.18 18.63
C ASP A 72 -6.50 -12.99 18.30
N ALA A 73 -6.62 -11.86 19.00
CA ALA A 73 -5.70 -10.73 18.84
C ALA A 73 -4.24 -11.10 19.22
N GLN A 74 -4.04 -11.91 20.26
CA GLN A 74 -2.72 -12.41 20.64
C GLN A 74 -2.17 -13.39 19.59
N ARG A 75 -3.03 -14.25 19.01
CA ARG A 75 -2.63 -15.16 17.93
C ARG A 75 -2.23 -14.40 16.68
N GLU A 76 -3.00 -13.37 16.30
CA GLU A 76 -2.67 -12.51 15.16
C GLU A 76 -1.37 -11.73 15.40
N ALA A 77 -1.17 -11.17 16.60
CA ALA A 77 0.07 -10.49 16.97
C ALA A 77 1.28 -11.43 16.91
N ALA A 78 1.15 -12.66 17.42
CA ALA A 78 2.22 -13.65 17.39
C ALA A 78 2.58 -14.10 15.96
N LEU A 79 1.61 -14.20 15.06
CA LEU A 79 1.84 -14.53 13.64
C LEU A 79 2.59 -13.42 12.90
N LEU A 80 2.31 -12.15 13.21
CA LEU A 80 3.04 -11.03 12.62
C LEU A 80 4.47 -10.95 13.12
N LEU A 81 4.70 -11.22 14.41
CA LEU A 81 6.04 -11.15 15.02
C LEU A 81 6.93 -12.33 14.64
N ASN A 82 6.36 -13.54 14.52
CA ASN A 82 7.10 -14.75 14.11
C ASN A 82 7.25 -14.89 12.60
N LYS A 83 6.84 -13.90 11.79
CA LYS A 83 7.07 -13.95 10.35
C LYS A 83 8.58 -13.92 10.10
N PRO A 84 9.17 -15.01 9.55
CA PRO A 84 10.61 -15.13 9.46
C PRO A 84 11.17 -13.99 8.64
N ALA A 85 12.25 -13.37 9.14
CA ALA A 85 12.98 -12.35 8.41
C ALA A 85 13.31 -12.88 7.01
N GLN A 86 12.78 -12.22 5.97
CA GLN A 86 13.00 -12.65 4.58
C GLN A 86 14.50 -12.66 4.28
N ILE A 87 15.09 -13.84 4.24
CA ILE A 87 16.48 -14.04 3.85
C ILE A 87 16.55 -13.77 2.33
N GLN A 88 17.30 -12.73 1.96
CA GLN A 88 17.54 -12.36 0.58
C GLN A 88 18.39 -13.43 -0.12
N LYS A 89 17.75 -14.23 -0.98
CA LYS A 89 18.42 -15.25 -1.80
C LYS A 89 19.09 -14.55 -2.97
N VAL A 90 20.41 -14.66 -3.07
CA VAL A 90 21.19 -14.14 -4.20
C VAL A 90 21.33 -15.26 -5.24
N PRO A 91 21.05 -14.99 -6.53
CA PRO A 91 21.31 -15.95 -7.60
C PRO A 91 22.79 -16.36 -7.65
N PHE A 92 23.06 -17.61 -8.01
CA PHE A 92 24.43 -18.12 -8.12
C PHE A 92 25.20 -17.35 -9.21
N GLY A 93 26.39 -16.83 -8.88
CA GLY A 93 27.23 -16.05 -9.80
C GLY A 93 27.09 -14.52 -9.69
N VAL A 94 26.20 -13.99 -8.84
CA VAL A 94 26.10 -12.55 -8.57
C VAL A 94 26.75 -12.22 -7.23
N ASP A 95 27.70 -11.30 -7.23
CA ASP A 95 28.38 -10.86 -6.00
C ASP A 95 27.36 -10.24 -5.03
N PRO A 96 27.26 -10.72 -3.77
CA PRO A 96 26.26 -10.24 -2.82
C PRO A 96 26.30 -8.72 -2.56
N LYS A 97 27.47 -8.10 -2.72
CA LYS A 97 27.67 -6.65 -2.60
C LYS A 97 27.11 -5.83 -3.77
N THR A 98 26.72 -6.46 -4.87
CA THR A 98 26.03 -5.79 -5.99
C THR A 98 24.52 -5.77 -5.79
N VAL A 99 24.00 -6.44 -4.76
CA VAL A 99 22.58 -6.48 -4.43
C VAL A 99 22.32 -5.60 -3.22
N VAL A 100 21.34 -4.70 -3.31
CA VAL A 100 20.97 -3.82 -2.19
C VAL A 100 20.40 -4.62 -1.03
N CYS A 101 20.86 -4.31 0.17
CA CYS A 101 20.44 -4.95 1.40
C CYS A 101 18.96 -4.62 1.69
N ILE A 102 18.11 -5.65 1.80
CA ILE A 102 16.69 -5.47 2.18
C ILE A 102 16.55 -4.77 3.54
N PHE A 103 17.41 -5.09 4.50
CA PHE A 103 17.37 -4.46 5.83
C PHE A 103 17.79 -2.99 5.77
N TYR A 104 18.76 -2.64 4.92
CA TYR A 104 19.18 -1.25 4.76
C TYR A 104 18.09 -0.43 4.08
N LYS A 105 17.42 -1.01 3.08
CA LYS A 105 16.26 -0.42 2.43
C LYS A 105 15.09 -0.18 3.39
N LYS A 106 14.92 -1.03 4.40
CA LYS A 106 13.90 -0.89 5.45
C LYS A 106 14.34 0.03 6.61
N GLY A 107 15.63 0.35 6.72
CA GLY A 107 16.19 1.16 7.79
C GLY A 107 16.71 0.37 9.00
N ASP A 108 16.56 -0.95 9.01
CA ASP A 108 16.88 -1.84 10.15
C ASP A 108 18.23 -2.58 9.99
N CYS A 109 19.18 -2.05 9.21
CA CYS A 109 20.46 -2.74 8.99
C CYS A 109 21.53 -2.35 10.02
N GLU A 110 21.77 -3.24 10.97
CA GLU A 110 22.80 -3.09 12.02
C GLU A 110 24.23 -3.32 11.50
N LYS A 111 24.39 -3.91 10.30
CA LYS A 111 25.69 -4.34 9.76
C LYS A 111 26.49 -3.21 9.12
N GLY A 112 25.87 -2.05 8.87
CA GLY A 112 26.53 -0.86 8.31
C GLY A 112 27.40 -1.18 7.09
N LYS A 113 28.62 -0.61 7.04
CA LYS A 113 29.58 -0.80 5.93
C LYS A 113 30.13 -2.23 5.79
N LYS A 114 29.96 -3.09 6.80
CA LYS A 114 30.41 -4.49 6.78
C LYS A 114 29.31 -5.46 6.32
N CYS A 115 28.16 -4.93 5.88
CA CYS A 115 27.07 -5.76 5.37
C CYS A 115 27.51 -6.58 4.16
N LYS A 116 26.99 -7.81 4.05
CA LYS A 116 27.20 -8.70 2.89
C LYS A 116 26.54 -8.12 1.62
N PHE A 117 25.57 -7.24 1.79
CA PHE A 117 24.77 -6.61 0.75
C PHE A 117 25.08 -5.11 0.63
N SER A 118 24.85 -4.52 -0.54
CA SER A 118 25.10 -3.10 -0.78
C SER A 118 24.20 -2.20 0.07
N HIS A 119 24.79 -1.13 0.61
CA HIS A 119 24.06 -0.01 1.22
C HIS A 119 23.98 1.20 0.27
N ASP A 120 24.29 1.01 -1.01
CA ASP A 120 24.12 2.04 -2.01
C ASP A 120 22.75 1.87 -2.70
N LEU A 121 21.81 2.77 -2.37
CA LEU A 121 20.49 2.84 -2.99
C LEU A 121 20.57 3.12 -4.50
N SER A 122 21.69 3.66 -4.98
CA SER A 122 21.93 3.87 -6.40
C SER A 122 22.03 2.57 -7.19
N VAL A 123 22.37 1.45 -6.54
CA VAL A 123 22.49 0.13 -7.18
C VAL A 123 21.11 -0.47 -7.48
N GLU A 124 20.07 -0.12 -6.72
CA GLU A 124 18.69 -0.55 -7.01
C GLU A 124 17.97 0.36 -8.01
N ARG A 125 18.54 1.53 -8.35
CA ARG A 125 18.15 2.28 -9.53
C ARG A 125 18.62 1.51 -10.77
N LYS A 126 17.97 0.38 -11.02
CA LYS A 126 17.79 -0.16 -12.36
C LYS A 126 17.16 0.98 -13.15
N THR A 127 18.05 1.70 -13.83
CA THR A 127 17.82 2.70 -14.85
C THR A 127 16.43 2.52 -15.44
N GLU A 128 15.60 3.55 -15.33
CA GLU A 128 14.29 3.59 -15.98
C GLU A 128 14.41 3.00 -17.37
N LYS A 129 13.61 1.97 -17.67
CA LYS A 129 13.68 1.28 -18.94
C LYS A 129 13.44 2.33 -20.03
N LYS A 130 14.43 2.55 -20.89
CA LYS A 130 14.30 3.44 -22.03
C LYS A 130 13.05 3.03 -22.81
N ASN A 131 12.19 3.99 -23.12
CA ASN A 131 10.90 3.73 -23.76
C ASN A 131 11.15 2.99 -25.09
N LEU A 132 10.55 1.81 -25.25
CA LEU A 132 10.77 0.91 -26.39
C LEU A 132 10.10 1.39 -27.69
N TYR A 133 9.21 2.37 -27.58
CA TYR A 133 8.31 2.78 -28.65
C TYR A 133 8.64 4.16 -29.20
N THR A 134 9.47 4.92 -28.50
CA THR A 134 9.93 6.25 -28.92
C THR A 134 11.41 6.22 -29.24
N ASP A 135 11.78 6.49 -30.50
CA ASP A 135 13.18 6.68 -30.89
C ASP A 135 13.61 8.08 -30.45
N VAL A 136 14.54 8.17 -29.49
CA VAL A 136 15.07 9.44 -28.97
C VAL A 136 15.65 10.34 -30.06
N ARG A 137 16.04 9.79 -31.22
CA ARG A 137 16.55 10.58 -32.34
C ARG A 137 15.45 11.34 -33.08
N ALA A 138 14.22 10.81 -33.09
CA ALA A 138 13.08 11.46 -33.73
C ALA A 138 12.70 12.75 -32.98
N GLU A 139 12.72 12.72 -31.63
CA GLU A 139 12.46 13.89 -30.79
C GLU A 139 13.53 14.98 -30.97
N GLU A 140 14.81 14.59 -31.08
CA GLU A 140 15.88 15.56 -31.37
C GLU A 140 15.77 16.17 -32.77
N GLU A 141 15.38 15.39 -33.78
CA GLU A 141 15.12 15.93 -35.11
C GLU A 141 13.95 16.89 -35.13
N GLU A 142 12.87 16.62 -34.39
CA GLU A 142 11.72 17.51 -34.29
C GLU A 142 12.11 18.85 -33.63
N LYS A 143 12.88 18.80 -32.54
CA LYS A 143 13.44 20.00 -31.90
C LYS A 143 14.33 20.80 -32.86
N LYS A 144 15.18 20.13 -33.64
CA LYS A 144 16.04 20.78 -34.65
C LYS A 144 15.25 21.35 -35.83
N LYS A 145 14.11 20.75 -36.19
CA LYS A 145 13.20 21.28 -37.23
C LYS A 145 12.35 22.44 -36.72
N ALA A 146 12.09 22.51 -35.40
CA ALA A 146 11.39 23.61 -34.75
C ALA A 146 12.26 24.87 -34.58
N GLU A 147 13.59 24.75 -34.62
CA GLU A 147 14.48 25.92 -34.74
C GLU A 147 14.28 26.59 -36.10
N THR A 148 13.49 27.66 -36.11
CA THR A 148 13.22 28.44 -37.31
C THR A 148 14.51 29.09 -37.84
N SER A 149 14.70 29.07 -39.16
CA SER A 149 15.88 29.59 -39.88
C SER A 149 16.19 31.08 -39.63
N ALA A 150 15.34 31.79 -38.87
CA ALA A 150 15.51 33.19 -38.53
C ALA A 150 16.55 33.42 -37.42
N ASP A 151 16.84 32.42 -36.59
CA ASP A 151 17.79 32.50 -35.47
C ASP A 151 19.18 31.91 -35.83
N TRP A 152 19.47 31.74 -37.12
CA TRP A 152 20.68 31.04 -37.55
C TRP A 152 21.78 32.02 -37.98
N ASP A 153 22.88 32.03 -37.24
CA ASP A 153 24.09 32.79 -37.59
C ASP A 153 24.74 32.31 -38.91
N GLU A 154 25.52 33.18 -39.56
CA GLU A 154 26.15 32.91 -40.86
C GLU A 154 27.06 31.66 -40.87
N GLU A 155 27.69 31.35 -39.73
CA GLU A 155 28.48 30.13 -39.55
C GLU A 155 27.61 28.85 -39.53
N LYS A 156 26.44 28.91 -38.86
CA LYS A 156 25.45 27.81 -38.83
C LYS A 156 24.87 27.59 -40.23
N LEU A 157 24.62 28.68 -40.98
CA LEU A 157 24.19 28.64 -42.37
C LEU A 157 25.23 27.93 -43.27
N ARG A 158 26.51 28.30 -43.18
CA ARG A 158 27.60 27.67 -43.95
C ARG A 158 27.73 26.18 -43.64
N LYS A 159 27.61 25.79 -42.37
CA LYS A 159 27.67 24.38 -41.93
C LYS A 159 26.52 23.53 -42.50
N VAL A 160 25.31 24.07 -42.53
CA VAL A 160 24.15 23.38 -43.10
C VAL A 160 24.27 23.26 -44.62
N VAL A 161 24.74 24.30 -45.32
CA VAL A 161 24.97 24.26 -46.77
C VAL A 161 26.04 23.23 -47.14
N MET A 162 27.15 23.16 -46.38
CA MET A 162 28.18 22.12 -46.55
C MET A 162 27.64 20.72 -46.26
N SER A 163 26.84 20.57 -45.20
CA SER A 163 26.22 19.30 -44.84
C SER A 163 25.18 18.81 -45.86
N LYS A 164 24.53 19.73 -46.61
CA LYS A 164 23.52 19.41 -47.63
C LYS A 164 24.13 18.97 -48.96
N LYS A 165 25.41 19.26 -49.20
CA LYS A 165 26.15 18.87 -50.42
C LYS A 165 26.73 17.44 -50.39
N GLY A 166 26.67 16.75 -49.25
CA GLY A 166 27.10 15.35 -49.09
C GLY A 166 25.91 14.41 -48.93
N ASN A 167 26.01 13.20 -49.52
CA ASN A 167 25.02 12.12 -49.51
C ASN A 167 24.23 12.02 -48.19
N GLN A 168 23.03 12.62 -48.17
CA GLN A 168 22.18 12.71 -46.98
C GLN A 168 21.70 11.31 -46.62
N GLN A 169 22.21 10.75 -45.52
CA GLN A 169 21.79 9.45 -45.03
C GLN A 169 20.30 9.53 -44.66
N THR A 170 19.46 8.87 -45.45
CA THR A 170 18.02 8.80 -45.21
C THR A 170 17.75 7.75 -44.15
N SER A 171 17.15 8.14 -43.03
CA SER A 171 16.61 7.21 -42.04
C SER A 171 15.48 6.41 -42.68
N THR A 172 15.52 5.09 -42.55
CA THR A 172 14.49 4.16 -43.04
C THR A 172 13.51 3.82 -41.93
N ASP A 173 12.25 3.58 -42.30
CA ASP A 173 11.18 3.18 -41.37
C ASP A 173 11.30 1.71 -40.89
N LYS A 174 12.28 0.98 -41.41
CA LYS A 174 12.56 -0.40 -41.01
C LYS A 174 13.24 -0.43 -39.64
N VAL A 175 12.77 -1.32 -38.77
CA VAL A 175 13.32 -1.56 -37.44
C VAL A 175 14.73 -2.16 -37.54
N CYS A 176 15.66 -1.70 -36.70
CA CYS A 176 17.02 -2.21 -36.68
C CYS A 176 17.08 -3.64 -36.13
N LYS A 177 17.73 -4.57 -36.84
CA LYS A 177 17.90 -5.97 -36.39
C LYS A 177 18.62 -6.08 -35.05
N PHE A 178 19.67 -5.28 -34.85
CA PHE A 178 20.43 -5.29 -33.59
C PHE A 178 19.63 -4.75 -32.40
N PHE A 179 18.66 -3.86 -32.66
CA PHE A 179 17.75 -3.38 -31.65
C PHE A 179 16.77 -4.46 -31.20
N VAL A 180 16.21 -5.23 -32.15
CA VAL A 180 15.37 -6.40 -31.82
C VAL A 180 16.16 -7.42 -31.00
N SER A 181 17.37 -7.77 -31.42
CA SER A 181 18.23 -8.69 -30.66
C SER A 181 18.59 -8.16 -29.27
N ALA A 182 18.81 -6.85 -29.12
CA ALA A 182 19.09 -6.24 -27.82
C ALA A 182 17.89 -6.25 -26.88
N ILE A 183 16.67 -6.17 -27.41
CA ILE A 183 15.44 -6.32 -26.64
C ILE A 183 15.27 -7.77 -26.20
N GLU A 184 15.47 -8.74 -27.10
CA GLU A 184 15.39 -10.18 -26.80
C GLU A 184 16.39 -10.58 -25.71
N ASP A 185 17.61 -10.04 -25.76
CA ASP A 185 18.66 -10.28 -24.77
C ASP A 185 18.45 -9.48 -23.47
N GLY A 186 17.47 -8.57 -23.40
CA GLY A 186 17.26 -7.66 -22.27
C GLY A 186 18.42 -6.67 -22.04
N LYS A 187 19.27 -6.48 -23.05
CA LYS A 187 20.44 -5.57 -23.03
C LYS A 187 20.10 -4.15 -23.49
N TYR A 188 18.92 -3.94 -24.09
CA TYR A 188 18.47 -2.61 -24.51
C TYR A 188 18.20 -1.71 -23.29
N GLY A 189 18.88 -0.57 -23.22
CA GLY A 189 18.80 0.34 -22.08
C GLY A 189 19.65 1.61 -22.28
N TRP A 190 19.93 2.31 -21.18
CA TRP A 190 20.63 3.59 -21.18
C TRP A 190 22.04 3.56 -21.83
N PHE A 191 22.76 2.45 -21.64
CA PHE A 191 24.13 2.28 -22.18
C PHE A 191 24.20 1.46 -23.46
N TRP A 192 23.05 1.10 -24.06
CA TRP A 192 23.05 0.32 -25.30
C TRP A 192 23.31 1.23 -26.50
N VAL A 193 24.42 0.97 -27.21
CA VAL A 193 24.77 1.64 -28.47
C VAL A 193 24.59 0.64 -29.60
N CYS A 194 23.86 1.04 -30.64
CA CYS A 194 23.65 0.18 -31.80
C CYS A 194 24.99 -0.11 -32.49
N PRO A 195 25.35 -1.38 -32.72
CA PRO A 195 26.59 -1.73 -33.45
C PRO A 195 26.61 -1.21 -34.90
N ASN A 196 25.44 -0.87 -35.46
CA ASN A 196 25.28 -0.35 -36.82
C ASN A 196 25.41 1.19 -36.89
N GLY A 197 26.25 1.78 -36.04
CA GLY A 197 26.55 3.22 -36.05
C GLY A 197 25.88 4.05 -34.95
N GLY A 198 25.45 3.44 -33.84
CA GLY A 198 24.90 4.15 -32.68
C GLY A 198 23.72 5.02 -33.05
N ASP A 199 23.89 6.34 -32.90
CA ASP A 199 22.88 7.35 -33.26
C ASP A 199 22.75 7.56 -34.78
N GLN A 200 23.77 7.20 -35.57
CA GLN A 200 23.77 7.30 -37.04
C GLN A 200 23.18 6.07 -37.74
N CYS A 201 22.59 5.14 -36.99
CA CYS A 201 21.98 3.95 -37.57
C CYS A 201 20.88 4.32 -38.58
N LYS A 202 20.94 3.76 -39.79
CA LYS A 202 19.94 3.99 -40.85
C LYS A 202 18.55 3.46 -40.50
N TYR A 203 18.43 2.57 -39.51
CA TYR A 203 17.21 1.88 -39.14
C TYR A 203 16.63 2.44 -37.82
N LYS A 204 15.32 2.30 -37.62
CA LYS A 204 14.62 2.78 -36.41
C LYS A 204 14.96 1.93 -35.19
N HIS A 205 15.16 2.58 -34.04
CA HIS A 205 15.32 1.94 -32.72
C HIS A 205 14.05 2.09 -31.89
N ALA A 206 12.91 1.76 -32.50
CA ALA A 206 11.61 1.72 -31.86
C ALA A 206 10.81 0.55 -32.44
N LEU A 207 9.99 -0.10 -31.62
CA LEU A 207 9.01 -1.06 -32.12
C LEU A 207 7.96 -0.32 -32.97
N PRO A 208 7.50 -0.93 -34.08
CA PRO A 208 6.46 -0.34 -34.90
C PRO A 208 5.14 -0.30 -34.10
N PRO A 209 4.30 0.74 -34.33
CA PRO A 209 2.95 0.76 -33.80
C PRO A 209 2.15 -0.44 -34.32
N GLY A 210 1.62 -1.23 -33.39
CA GLY A 210 0.70 -2.34 -33.68
C GLY A 210 -0.73 -1.85 -33.88
#